data_AF-A0A813KFF5-F1
#
_entry.id   AF-A0A813KFF5-F1
#
_cell.length_a   1.000
_cell.length_b   1.000
_cell.length_c   1.000
_cell.angle_alpha   90.00
_cell.angle_beta   90.00
_cell.angle_gamma   90.00
#
_symmetry.space_group_name_H-M   'P 1'
#
loop_
_entity.id
_entity.type
_entity.pdbx_description
1 polymer ?
#
loop_
_entity_poly.entity_id
_entity_poly.type
_entity_poly.pdbx_seq_one_letter_code
_entity_poly.pdbx_strand_id
1 'polypeptide(L)'
;PDVMTVADCWLGLELARDKNWIPGSLEDGAKMEETCRMLTDMTLTYDAQWLVRDRMMVSSDPMTTVMDPNPITVGALGQTPKGWIGKAQGTGPTDFLTWWKEQKVTMIVRANFGNEHGLVAGSYEPE
;
A
#
# COMPACT_ATOMS: atom_id res chain seq x y z
N PRO A 1 21.29 21.10 -5.17
CA PRO A 1 20.32 20.00 -5.31
C PRO A 1 19.38 20.38 -6.45
N ASP A 2 19.12 19.46 -7.37
CA ASP A 2 18.16 19.72 -8.44
C ASP A 2 16.76 19.75 -7.83
N VAL A 3 16.06 20.87 -8.02
CA VAL A 3 14.69 21.07 -7.53
C VAL A 3 13.74 20.64 -8.63
N MET A 4 12.83 19.72 -8.31
CA MET A 4 11.79 19.29 -9.23
C MET A 4 10.91 20.48 -9.61
N THR A 5 10.78 20.74 -10.90
CA THR A 5 9.95 21.80 -11.46
C THR A 5 8.58 21.25 -11.87
N VAL A 6 7.63 22.15 -12.09
CA VAL A 6 6.32 21.78 -12.66
C VAL A 6 6.48 21.12 -14.04
N ALA A 7 7.50 21.52 -14.81
CA ALA A 7 7.78 20.92 -16.11
C ALA A 7 8.17 19.43 -15.97
N ASP A 8 8.94 19.07 -14.95
CA ASP A 8 9.30 17.67 -14.68
C ASP A 8 8.08 16.82 -14.34
N CYS A 9 7.11 17.39 -13.60
CA CYS A 9 5.84 16.72 -13.32
C CYS A 9 5.03 16.45 -14.60
N TRP A 10 4.97 17.41 -15.53
CA TRP A 10 4.29 17.23 -16.82
C TRP A 10 4.97 16.17 -17.67
N LEU A 11 6.30 16.17 -17.74
CA LEU A 11 7.06 15.13 -18.43
C LEU A 11 6.81 13.74 -17.83
N GLY A 12 6.74 13.64 -16.51
CA GLY A 12 6.38 12.40 -15.82
C GLY A 12 4.97 11.92 -16.18
N LEU A 13 4.00 12.83 -16.28
CA LEU A 13 2.62 12.52 -16.65
C LEU A 13 2.52 12.07 -18.12
N GLU A 14 3.19 12.77 -19.03
CA GLU A 14 3.25 12.39 -20.45
C GLU A 14 3.89 11.01 -20.64
N LEU A 15 5.00 10.75 -19.94
CA LEU A 15 5.64 9.44 -19.93
C LEU A 15 4.69 8.36 -19.41
N ALA A 16 4.01 8.61 -18.29
CA ALA A 16 3.07 7.67 -17.70
C ALA A 16 1.87 7.39 -18.64
N ARG A 17 1.37 8.40 -19.35
CA ARG A 17 0.34 8.23 -20.40
C ARG A 17 0.88 7.37 -21.54
N ASP A 18 2.04 7.70 -22.10
CA ASP A 18 2.60 7.02 -23.28
C ASP A 18 2.99 5.56 -22.96
N LYS A 19 3.26 5.24 -21.70
CA LYS A 19 3.50 3.88 -21.21
C LYS A 19 2.24 3.15 -20.73
N ASN A 20 1.06 3.76 -20.83
CA ASN A 20 -0.22 3.24 -20.33
C ASN A 20 -0.19 2.91 -18.83
N TRP A 21 0.52 3.70 -18.03
CA TRP A 21 0.51 3.57 -16.56
C TRP A 21 -0.72 4.24 -15.95
N ILE A 22 -1.26 5.25 -16.63
CA ILE A 22 -2.53 5.89 -16.30
C ILE A 22 -3.63 5.13 -17.05
N PRO A 23 -4.71 4.69 -16.38
CA PRO A 23 -5.81 4.02 -17.05
C PRO A 23 -6.42 4.94 -18.11
N GLY A 24 -6.54 4.47 -19.34
CA GLY A 24 -7.16 5.24 -20.44
C GLY A 24 -8.66 5.50 -20.25
N SER A 25 -9.30 4.93 -19.23
CA SER A 25 -10.75 5.01 -18.99
C SER A 25 -11.19 6.30 -18.29
N LEU A 26 -10.42 7.38 -18.37
CA LEU A 26 -10.78 8.66 -17.74
C LEU A 26 -12.05 9.30 -18.36
N GLU A 27 -12.51 8.78 -19.50
CA GLU A 27 -13.71 9.22 -20.19
C GLU A 27 -15.01 8.72 -19.54
N ASP A 28 -14.95 7.68 -18.71
CA ASP A 28 -16.10 7.11 -17.99
C ASP A 28 -16.07 7.60 -16.54
N GLY A 29 -16.90 8.60 -16.24
CA GLY A 29 -16.94 9.25 -14.92
C GLY A 29 -17.19 8.28 -13.77
N ALA A 30 -18.00 7.23 -13.98
CA ALA A 30 -18.27 6.24 -12.93
C ALA A 30 -17.05 5.36 -12.65
N LYS A 31 -16.34 4.92 -13.70
CA LYS A 31 -15.08 4.15 -13.54
C LYS A 31 -13.97 5.00 -12.94
N MET A 32 -13.92 6.28 -13.27
CA MET A 32 -13.00 7.23 -12.65
C MET A 32 -13.28 7.31 -11.14
N GLU A 33 -14.52 7.55 -10.74
CA GLU A 33 -14.89 7.67 -9.33
C GLU A 33 -14.59 6.39 -8.54
N GLU A 34 -14.91 5.23 -9.11
CA GLU A 34 -14.59 3.94 -8.50
C GLU A 34 -13.07 3.74 -8.35
N THR A 35 -12.29 4.08 -9.38
CA THR A 35 -10.82 4.00 -9.34
C THR A 35 -10.25 4.95 -8.29
N CYS A 36 -10.72 6.19 -8.23
CA CYS A 36 -10.30 7.18 -7.24
C CYS A 36 -10.62 6.72 -5.82
N ARG A 37 -11.81 6.15 -5.59
CA ARG A 37 -12.20 5.59 -4.29
C ARG A 37 -11.27 4.45 -3.89
N MET A 38 -10.99 3.51 -4.80
CA MET A 38 -10.08 2.39 -4.54
C MET A 38 -8.66 2.85 -4.22
N LEU A 39 -8.11 3.81 -4.97
CA LEU A 39 -6.77 4.34 -4.72
C LEU A 39 -6.70 5.11 -3.40
N THR A 40 -7.75 5.86 -3.07
CA THR A 40 -7.86 6.59 -1.79
C THR A 40 -7.90 5.62 -0.62
N ASP A 41 -8.72 4.57 -0.70
CA ASP A 41 -8.84 3.56 0.35
C ASP A 41 -7.51 2.83 0.58
N MET A 42 -6.83 2.47 -0.50
CA MET A 42 -5.49 1.86 -0.45
C MET A 42 -4.45 2.79 0.21
N THR A 43 -4.46 4.08 -0.14
CA THR A 43 -3.54 5.07 0.43
C THR A 43 -3.82 5.28 1.92
N LEU A 44 -5.09 5.43 2.31
CA LEU A 44 -5.46 5.71 3.69
C LEU A 44 -5.31 4.49 4.61
N THR A 45 -5.49 3.27 4.08
CA THR A 45 -5.46 2.04 4.87
C THR A 45 -4.06 1.44 4.95
N TYR A 46 -3.35 1.40 3.83
CA TYR A 46 -2.08 0.67 3.70
C TYR A 46 -0.88 1.59 3.42
N ASP A 47 -1.10 2.91 3.30
CA ASP A 47 -0.11 3.88 2.81
C ASP A 47 0.63 3.32 1.59
N ALA A 48 -0.19 2.94 0.59
CA ALA A 48 0.25 2.26 -0.60
C ALA A 48 -0.28 2.92 -1.86
N GLN A 49 0.52 2.85 -2.93
CA GLN A 49 0.18 3.41 -4.24
C GLN A 49 0.84 2.59 -5.35
N TRP A 50 0.10 2.34 -6.43
CA TRP A 50 0.66 1.82 -7.67
C TRP A 50 1.47 2.91 -8.38
N LEU A 51 2.77 2.67 -8.59
CA LEU A 51 3.60 3.46 -9.50
C LEU A 51 3.36 3.04 -10.96
N VAL A 52 3.23 1.73 -11.17
CA VAL A 52 2.84 1.13 -12.44
C VAL A 52 1.76 0.11 -12.16
N ARG A 53 0.54 0.37 -12.62
CA ARG A 53 -0.63 -0.48 -12.34
C ARG A 53 -0.35 -1.94 -12.66
N ASP A 54 -0.71 -2.82 -11.73
CA ASP A 54 -0.55 -4.29 -11.78
C ASP A 54 0.91 -4.77 -11.97
N ARG A 55 1.91 -3.90 -11.78
CA ARG A 55 3.34 -4.25 -11.96
C ARG A 55 4.23 -3.81 -10.82
N MET A 56 4.06 -2.58 -10.35
CA MET A 56 4.90 -2.00 -9.31
C MET A 56 4.07 -1.16 -8.36
N MET A 57 4.00 -1.64 -7.12
CA MET A 57 3.38 -0.96 -6.00
C MET A 57 4.45 -0.55 -5.02
N VAL A 58 4.29 0.63 -4.44
CA VAL A 58 5.08 1.09 -3.30
C VAL A 58 4.13 1.21 -2.12
N SER A 59 4.58 0.78 -0.96
CA SER A 59 3.80 0.81 0.26
C SER A 59 4.72 1.03 1.45
N SER A 60 4.19 1.61 2.52
CA SER A 60 4.84 1.61 3.82
C SER A 60 5.18 0.20 4.30
N ASP A 61 6.17 0.08 5.19
CA ASP A 61 6.48 -1.19 5.83
C ASP A 61 5.30 -1.58 6.75
N PRO A 62 4.72 -2.79 6.63
CA PRO A 62 3.61 -3.24 7.47
C PRO A 62 3.86 -3.05 8.96
N MET A 63 5.12 -3.16 9.40
CA MET A 63 5.57 -2.96 10.79
C MET A 63 5.28 -1.56 11.35
N THR A 64 4.97 -0.58 10.48
CA THR A 64 4.67 0.81 10.86
C THR A 64 3.17 1.15 10.84
N THR A 65 2.32 0.16 10.54
CA THR A 65 0.87 0.34 10.41
C THR A 65 0.09 -0.57 11.35
N VAL A 66 -1.18 -0.25 11.61
CA VAL A 66 -2.08 -0.95 12.55
C VAL A 66 -2.35 -2.42 12.14
N MET A 67 -1.93 -2.84 10.94
CA MET A 67 -2.26 -4.14 10.32
C MET A 67 -1.02 -5.04 10.13
N ASP A 68 -0.01 -4.94 10.99
CA ASP A 68 1.13 -5.86 11.02
C ASP A 68 0.70 -7.28 11.44
N PRO A 69 0.98 -8.34 10.66
CA PRO A 69 0.71 -9.73 11.06
C PRO A 69 1.74 -10.32 12.04
N ASN A 70 2.80 -9.60 12.44
CA ASN A 70 3.80 -10.10 13.38
C ASN A 70 3.23 -10.21 14.81
N PRO A 71 3.12 -11.41 15.40
CA PRO A 71 2.57 -11.58 16.74
C PRO A 71 3.40 -10.87 17.84
N ILE A 72 4.69 -10.57 17.58
CA ILE A 72 5.56 -9.86 18.52
C ILE A 72 5.28 -8.35 18.49
N THR A 73 5.12 -7.76 17.30
CA THR A 73 4.75 -6.33 17.16
C THR A 73 3.32 -6.09 17.58
N VAL A 74 2.38 -6.97 17.21
CA VAL A 74 0.97 -6.92 17.61
C VAL A 74 0.81 -7.08 19.12
N GLY A 75 1.64 -7.92 19.76
CA GLY A 75 1.68 -8.08 21.22
C GLY A 75 2.20 -6.84 21.95
N ALA A 76 3.17 -6.12 21.38
CA ALA A 76 3.73 -4.89 21.93
C ALA A 76 2.85 -3.65 21.68
N LEU A 77 2.04 -3.65 20.62
CA LEU A 77 1.02 -2.64 20.34
C LEU A 77 -0.20 -2.72 21.27
N GLY A 78 -0.22 -3.68 22.20
CA GLY A 78 -0.92 -3.59 23.48
C GLY A 78 -2.29 -2.93 23.41
N GLN A 79 -3.26 -3.69 22.88
CA GLN A 79 -4.66 -3.33 22.62
C GLN A 79 -4.91 -2.93 21.15
N THR A 80 -5.52 -3.85 20.41
CA THR A 80 -6.56 -3.40 19.45
C THR A 80 -7.42 -2.35 20.18
N PRO A 81 -7.71 -1.18 19.57
CA PRO A 81 -8.49 -0.15 20.25
C PRO A 81 -9.71 -0.79 20.89
N LYS A 82 -9.95 -0.57 22.19
CA LYS A 82 -11.14 -1.11 22.88
C LYS A 82 -12.39 -0.76 22.06
N GLY A 83 -12.97 -1.76 21.39
CA GLY A 83 -14.05 -1.57 20.41
C GLY A 83 -13.76 -2.15 19.02
N TRP A 84 -12.53 -2.57 18.72
CA TRP A 84 -12.20 -3.29 17.49
C TRP A 84 -12.62 -4.76 17.62
N ILE A 85 -13.92 -4.96 17.41
CA ILE A 85 -14.50 -6.28 17.16
C ILE A 85 -14.04 -6.63 15.74
N GLY A 86 -13.11 -7.58 15.60
CA GLY A 86 -12.90 -8.26 14.32
C GLY A 86 -14.27 -8.79 13.88
N LYS A 87 -14.93 -8.06 12.97
CA LYS A 87 -16.27 -8.41 12.53
C LYS A 87 -16.16 -9.62 11.61
N ALA A 88 -17.04 -10.59 11.87
CA ALA A 88 -17.34 -11.66 10.95
C ALA A 88 -17.52 -11.12 9.52
N GLN A 89 -16.80 -11.73 8.56
CA GLN A 89 -17.05 -11.72 7.12
C GLN A 89 -17.76 -10.47 6.56
N GLY A 90 -17.01 -9.50 6.00
CA GLY A 90 -17.54 -8.80 4.83
C GLY A 90 -17.03 -7.41 4.45
N THR A 91 -16.46 -6.58 5.34
CA THR A 91 -16.20 -5.15 4.97
C THR A 91 -15.06 -4.43 5.73
N GLY A 92 -14.26 -5.14 6.53
CA GLY A 92 -13.14 -4.51 7.26
C GLY A 92 -11.82 -4.58 6.49
N PRO A 93 -10.85 -3.68 6.77
CA PRO A 93 -9.51 -3.77 6.19
C PRO A 93 -8.88 -5.13 6.54
N THR A 94 -8.34 -5.81 5.53
CA THR A 94 -7.62 -7.08 5.67
C THR A 94 -6.17 -6.82 6.06
N ASP A 95 -5.48 -7.80 6.66
CA ASP A 95 -4.04 -7.68 6.91
C ASP A 95 -3.26 -7.52 5.60
N PHE A 96 -2.03 -6.98 5.67
CA PHE A 96 -1.22 -6.73 4.47
C PHE A 96 -0.99 -7.98 3.61
N LEU A 97 -0.85 -9.16 4.21
CA LEU A 97 -0.61 -10.39 3.45
C LEU A 97 -1.85 -10.80 2.65
N THR A 98 -3.03 -10.75 3.26
CA THR A 98 -4.31 -11.00 2.58
C THR A 98 -4.54 -9.97 1.47
N TRP A 99 -4.37 -8.69 1.78
CA TRP A 99 -4.52 -7.60 0.82
C TRP A 99 -3.55 -7.74 -0.36
N TRP A 100 -2.26 -8.01 -0.12
CA TRP A 100 -1.28 -8.23 -1.19
C TRP A 100 -1.64 -9.39 -2.11
N LYS A 101 -2.18 -10.49 -1.57
CA LYS A 101 -2.68 -11.61 -2.38
C LYS A 101 -3.85 -11.19 -3.27
N GLU A 102 -4.79 -10.41 -2.74
CA GLU A 102 -5.92 -9.86 -3.50
C GLU A 102 -5.45 -8.91 -4.60
N GLN A 103 -4.42 -8.11 -4.33
CA GLN A 103 -3.73 -7.24 -5.30
C GLN A 103 -2.80 -8.01 -6.25
N LYS A 104 -2.72 -9.34 -6.15
CA LYS A 104 -1.86 -10.23 -6.97
C LYS A 104 -0.37 -9.90 -6.89
N VAL A 105 0.08 -9.39 -5.74
CA VAL A 105 1.51 -9.18 -5.46
C VAL A 105 2.18 -10.54 -5.30
N THR A 106 3.27 -10.75 -6.04
CA THR A 106 4.01 -12.03 -6.05
C THR A 106 5.44 -11.90 -5.55
N MET A 107 5.95 -10.67 -5.43
CA MET A 107 7.30 -10.37 -4.98
C MET A 107 7.27 -9.11 -4.13
N ILE A 108 7.97 -9.15 -3.00
CA ILE A 108 8.13 -8.02 -2.09
C ILE A 108 9.62 -7.73 -1.98
N VAL A 109 10.00 -6.47 -2.19
CA VAL A 109 11.36 -5.98 -2.01
C VAL A 109 11.33 -4.92 -0.92
N ARG A 110 12.02 -5.19 0.19
CA ARG A 110 12.14 -4.23 1.29
C ARG A 110 13.34 -3.31 1.03
N ALA A 111 13.09 -2.02 0.91
CA ALA A 111 14.13 -1.02 0.71
C ALA A 111 14.71 -0.49 2.03
N ASN A 112 13.99 -0.66 3.15
CA ASN A 112 14.42 -0.24 4.48
C ASN A 112 15.66 -1.00 4.97
N PHE A 113 16.53 -0.32 5.72
CA PHE A 113 17.64 -0.97 6.39
C PHE A 113 17.15 -1.69 7.66
N GLY A 114 17.73 -2.85 7.96
CA GLY A 114 17.38 -3.64 9.16
C GLY A 114 17.72 -2.96 10.50
N ASN A 115 18.41 -1.82 10.47
CA ASN A 115 18.76 -1.02 11.65
C ASN A 115 17.95 0.28 11.76
N GLU A 116 16.94 0.51 10.91
CA GLU A 116 16.08 1.67 11.04
C GLU A 116 15.25 1.62 12.34
N HIS A 117 15.10 2.78 12.97
CA HIS A 117 14.29 2.90 14.18
C HIS A 117 12.84 2.49 13.90
N GLY A 118 12.31 1.56 14.70
CA GLY A 118 10.98 0.98 14.51
C GLY A 118 10.96 -0.33 13.71
N LEU A 119 12.08 -0.75 13.12
CA LEU A 119 12.19 -1.93 12.25
C LEU A 119 13.06 -3.05 12.83
N VAL A 120 13.30 -3.08 14.14
CA VAL A 120 14.08 -4.13 14.82
C VAL A 120 13.43 -5.49 14.53
N ALA A 121 14.00 -6.20 13.56
CA ALA A 121 13.37 -7.37 12.95
C ALA A 121 13.57 -8.63 13.79
N GLY A 122 12.46 -9.32 14.08
CA GLY A 122 12.45 -10.78 14.12
C GLY A 122 12.20 -11.30 12.69
N SER A 123 12.77 -12.44 12.33
CA SER A 123 12.47 -13.12 11.07
C SER A 123 11.05 -13.70 11.09
N TYR A 124 10.30 -13.57 9.99
CA TYR A 124 9.09 -14.34 9.78
C TYR A 124 9.48 -15.75 9.32
N GLU A 125 9.27 -16.77 10.15
CA GLU A 125 9.12 -18.14 9.66
C GLU A 125 7.64 -18.37 9.41
N PRO A 126 7.19 -18.47 8.15
CA PRO A 126 5.82 -18.88 7.85
C PRO A 126 5.68 -20.37 8.17
N GLU A 127 5.00 -20.70 9.26
CA GLU A 127 4.47 -22.05 9.47
C GLU A 127 3.37 -22.40 8.45
#